data_AF-A0A5C5VUB5-F1
#
_entry.id   AF-A0A5C5VUB5-F1
#
_cell.length_a   1.000
_cell.length_b   1.000
_cell.length_c   1.000
_cell.angle_alpha   90.00
_cell.angle_beta   90.00
_cell.angle_gamma   90.00
#
_symmetry.space_group_name_H-M   'P 1'
#
loop_
_entity.id
_entity.type
_entity.pdbx_description
1 polymer ?
#
loop_
_entity_poly.entity_id
_entity_poly.type
_entity_poly.pdbx_seq_one_letter_code
_entity_poly.pdbx_strand_id
1 'polypeptide(L)'
;MSDSFDPQDEIASEDARIDEALRLAYRDMLRAHRLAGQPVVVMDSGVIKEVPAEEIERELDAAASSVQADTSPPAEEIRDEH
;
A
#
# COMPACT_ATOMS: atom_id res chain seq x y z
N MET A 1 35.91 3.57 13.04
CA MET A 1 34.65 3.21 12.35
C MET A 1 33.55 3.62 13.31
N SER A 2 33.00 4.81 13.13
CA SER A 2 31.85 5.26 13.91
C SER A 2 30.63 4.79 13.12
N ASP A 3 30.02 3.70 13.55
CA ASP A 3 28.67 3.35 13.09
C ASP A 3 27.77 4.51 13.52
N SER A 4 27.37 5.32 12.55
CA SER A 4 26.41 6.38 12.74
C SER A 4 25.05 5.70 12.87
N PHE A 5 24.66 5.40 14.10
CA PHE A 5 23.29 5.01 14.43
C PHE A 5 22.38 6.20 14.09
N ASP A 6 21.69 6.13 12.96
CA ASP A 6 20.70 7.13 12.58
C ASP A 6 19.32 6.67 13.08
N PRO A 7 18.77 7.31 14.12
CA PRO A 7 17.44 6.96 14.63
C PRO A 7 16.33 7.14 13.59
N GLN A 8 16.58 7.86 12.49
CA GLN A 8 15.62 8.00 11.39
C GLN A 8 15.41 6.68 10.63
N ASP A 9 16.44 5.82 10.54
CA ASP A 9 16.33 4.53 9.85
C ASP A 9 15.47 3.52 10.63
N GLU A 10 15.49 3.58 11.97
CA GLU A 10 14.64 2.75 12.82
C GLU A 10 13.16 3.15 12.72
N ILE A 11 12.88 4.46 12.67
CA ILE A 11 11.52 4.99 12.53
C ILE A 11 10.94 4.63 11.15
N ALA A 12 11.71 4.82 10.08
CA ALA A 12 11.29 4.42 8.73
C ALA A 12 11.03 2.90 8.62
N SER A 13 11.81 2.10 9.35
CA SER A 13 11.62 0.64 9.42
C SER A 13 10.39 0.24 10.25
N GLU A 14 10.05 1.01 11.28
CA GLU A 14 8.85 0.77 12.10
C GLU A 14 7.58 1.14 11.33
N ASP A 15 7.57 2.29 10.66
CA ASP A 15 6.45 2.72 9.81
C ASP A 15 6.16 1.71 8.70
N ALA A 16 7.19 1.20 8.03
CA ALA A 16 7.05 0.17 7.01
C ALA A 16 6.42 -1.14 7.54
N ARG A 17 6.79 -1.53 8.78
CA ARG A 17 6.22 -2.72 9.44
C ARG A 17 4.75 -2.51 9.83
N ILE A 18 4.41 -1.31 10.31
CA ILE A 18 3.03 -0.95 10.65
C ILE A 18 2.16 -0.97 9.39
N ASP A 19 2.64 -0.38 8.29
CA ASP A 19 1.93 -0.36 7.01
C ASP A 19 1.68 -1.78 6.47
N GLU A 20 2.66 -2.67 6.57
CA GLU A 20 2.50 -4.07 6.17
C GLU A 20 1.46 -4.79 7.03
N ALA A 21 1.51 -4.61 8.36
CA ALA A 21 0.55 -5.20 9.28
C ALA A 21 -0.89 -4.70 9.01
N LEU A 22 -1.05 -3.40 8.74
CA LEU A 22 -2.34 -2.81 8.39
C LEU A 22 -2.88 -3.37 7.07
N ARG A 23 -2.04 -3.49 6.04
CA ARG A 23 -2.43 -4.09 4.75
C ARG A 23 -2.86 -5.55 4.92
N LEU A 24 -2.16 -6.33 5.74
CA LEU A 24 -2.50 -7.73 6.01
C LEU A 24 -3.85 -7.83 6.72
N ALA A 25 -4.04 -7.07 7.80
CA ALA A 25 -5.29 -7.05 8.55
C ALA A 25 -6.48 -6.61 7.68
N TYR A 26 -6.27 -5.63 6.82
CA TYR A 26 -7.28 -5.16 5.88
C TYR A 26 -7.69 -6.25 4.87
N ARG A 27 -6.71 -6.96 4.30
CA ARG A 27 -6.98 -8.09 3.38
C ARG A 27 -7.74 -9.23 4.07
N ASP A 28 -7.38 -9.56 5.31
CA ASP A 28 -8.09 -10.60 6.07
C ASP A 28 -9.55 -10.24 6.35
N MET A 29 -9.81 -8.96 6.66
CA MET A 29 -11.17 -8.44 6.84
C MET A 29 -11.99 -8.53 5.55
N LEU A 30 -11.43 -8.10 4.41
CA LEU A 30 -12.10 -8.23 3.10
C LEU A 30 -12.40 -9.69 2.75
N ARG A 31 -11.44 -10.59 3.02
CA ARG A 31 -11.63 -12.03 2.82
C ARG A 31 -12.77 -12.58 3.66
N ALA A 32 -12.89 -12.16 4.92
CA ALA A 32 -13.98 -12.58 5.80
C ALA A 32 -15.35 -12.12 5.27
N HIS A 33 -15.45 -10.87 4.82
CA HIS A 33 -16.66 -10.32 4.21
C HIS A 33 -17.06 -11.08 2.94
N ARG A 34 -16.10 -11.35 2.05
CA ARG A 34 -16.33 -12.16 0.84
C ARG A 34 -16.86 -13.56 1.17
N LEU A 35 -16.22 -14.26 2.11
CA LEU A 35 -16.65 -15.61 2.51
C LEU A 35 -18.04 -15.62 3.15
N ALA A 36 -18.40 -14.54 3.84
CA ALA A 36 -19.73 -14.35 4.41
C ALA A 36 -20.78 -13.89 3.38
N GLY A 37 -20.37 -13.49 2.17
CA GLY A 37 -21.25 -12.87 1.17
C GLY A 37 -21.82 -11.53 1.63
N GLN A 38 -21.11 -10.83 2.52
CA GLN A 38 -21.55 -9.56 3.08
C GLN A 38 -20.78 -8.39 2.47
N PRO A 39 -21.47 -7.30 2.06
CA PRO A 39 -20.78 -6.10 1.62
C PRO A 39 -20.05 -5.43 2.77
N VAL A 40 -19.05 -4.62 2.43
CA VAL A 40 -18.35 -3.74 3.35
C VAL A 40 -19.06 -2.39 3.31
N VAL A 41 -19.33 -1.83 4.49
CA VAL A 41 -19.92 -0.50 4.61
C VAL A 41 -18.78 0.53 4.66
N VAL A 42 -18.75 1.42 3.69
CA VAL A 42 -17.76 2.49 3.61
C VAL A 42 -18.45 3.85 3.68
N MET A 43 -17.80 4.81 4.32
CA MET A 43 -18.22 6.20 4.30
C MET A 43 -17.33 6.95 3.31
N ASP A 44 -17.93 7.46 2.26
CA ASP A 44 -17.24 8.25 1.24
C ASP A 44 -17.98 9.59 1.08
N SER A 45 -17.25 10.68 1.30
CA SER A 45 -17.75 12.05 1.10
C SER A 45 -19.06 12.33 1.87
N GLY A 46 -19.18 11.77 3.08
CA GLY A 46 -20.37 11.91 3.94
C GLY A 46 -21.55 10.99 3.56
N VAL A 47 -21.38 10.12 2.56
CA VAL A 47 -22.39 9.15 2.13
C VAL A 47 -21.95 7.75 2.55
N ILE A 48 -22.89 6.99 3.11
CA ILE A 48 -22.68 5.58 3.42
C ILE A 48 -22.97 4.77 2.16
N LYS A 49 -22.01 3.93 1.76
CA LYS A 49 -22.12 3.02 0.63
C LYS A 49 -21.85 1.59 1.08
N GLU A 50 -22.59 0.65 0.51
CA GLU A 50 -22.29 -0.78 0.62
C GLU A 50 -21.53 -1.20 -0.63
N VAL A 51 -20.32 -1.73 -0.44
CA VAL A 51 -19.43 -2.10 -1.53
C VAL A 51 -19.06 -3.58 -1.39
N PRO A 52 -19.19 -4.39 -2.45
CA PRO A 52 -18.70 -5.77 -2.43
C PRO A 52 -17.21 -5.84 -2.10
N ALA A 53 -16.81 -6.80 -1.27
CA ALA A 53 -15.41 -6.93 -0.86
C ALA A 53 -14.47 -7.13 -2.06
N GLU A 54 -14.92 -7.78 -3.14
CA GLU A 54 -14.16 -8.01 -4.37
C GLU A 54 -13.89 -6.74 -5.19
N GLU A 55 -14.74 -5.72 -5.05
CA GLU A 55 -14.54 -4.42 -5.68
C GLU A 55 -13.40 -3.68 -4.98
N ILE A 56 -13.41 -3.71 -3.64
CA ILE A 56 -12.37 -3.10 -2.80
C ILE A 56 -11.02 -3.81 -2.99
N GLU A 57 -10.97 -5.15 -3.03
CA GLU A 57 -9.72 -5.90 -3.28
C GLU A 57 -9.07 -5.46 -4.60
N ARG A 58 -9.87 -5.27 -5.64
CA ARG A 58 -9.39 -4.88 -6.97
C ARG A 58 -8.80 -3.47 -6.99
N GLU A 59 -9.45 -2.53 -6.31
CA GLU A 59 -8.94 -1.16 -6.16
C GLU A 59 -7.63 -1.13 -5.38
N LEU A 60 -7.52 -1.94 -4.31
CA LEU A 60 -6.31 -2.05 -3.50
C LEU A 60 -5.13 -2.58 -4.33
N ASP A 61 -5.35 -3.61 -5.14
CA ASP A 61 -4.32 -4.19 -6.01
C ASP A 61 -3.94 -3.22 -7.16
N ALA A 62 -4.90 -2.45 -7.68
CA ALA A 62 -4.64 -1.41 -8.68
C ALA A 62 -3.78 -0.26 -8.11
N ALA A 63 -4.07 0.18 -6.88
CA ALA A 63 -3.28 1.21 -6.20
C ALA A 63 -1.85 0.75 -5.86
N ALA A 64 -1.68 -0.52 -5.50
CA ALA A 64 -0.33 -1.09 -5.31
C ALA A 64 0.47 -1.12 -6.62
N SER A 65 -0.21 -1.35 -7.75
CA SER A 65 0.43 -1.41 -9.07
C SER A 65 0.83 -0.03 -9.60
N SER A 66 0.07 1.03 -9.31
CA SER A 66 0.41 2.39 -9.72
C SER A 66 1.62 2.94 -8.95
N VAL A 67 1.74 2.64 -7.66
CA VAL A 67 2.89 3.06 -6.82
C VAL A 67 4.20 2.41 -7.29
N GLN A 68 4.16 1.20 -7.84
CA GLN A 68 5.35 0.57 -8.42
C GLN A 68 5.79 1.18 -9.75
N ALA A 69 4.89 1.83 -10.50
CA ALA A 69 5.22 2.48 -11.77
C ALA A 69 5.91 3.85 -11.57
N ASP A 70 5.54 4.59 -10.51
CA ASP A 70 6.08 5.92 -10.21
C ASP A 70 7.44 5.90 -9.47
N THR A 71 7.94 4.73 -9.06
CA THR A 71 9.23 4.59 -8.37
C THR A 71 10.38 4.15 -9.30
N SER A 72 10.14 4.07 -10.61
CA SER A 72 11.22 3.85 -11.59
C SER A 72 11.99 5.16 -11.80
N PRO A 73 13.27 5.27 -11.41
CA PRO A 73 14.06 6.46 -11.73
C PRO A 73 14.19 6.59 -13.25
N PRO A 74 14.27 7.82 -13.80
CA PRO A 74 14.66 7.99 -15.19
C PRO A 74 16.05 7.38 -15.35
N ALA A 75 16.19 6.43 -16.27
CA ALA A 75 17.49 5.89 -16.64
C ALA A 75 18.36 7.05 -17.12
N GLU A 76 19.38 7.43 -16.35
CA GLU A 76 20.41 8.35 -16.81
C GLU A 76 21.10 7.72 -18.02
N GLU A 77 20.77 8.24 -19.20
CA GLU A 77 21.50 8.01 -20.44
C GLU A 77 22.85 8.72 -20.31
N ILE A 78 23.82 8.05 -19.69
CA ILE A 78 25.23 8.42 -19.78
C ILE A 78 25.62 8.19 -21.24
N ARG A 79 25.70 9.27 -22.03
CA ARG A 79 26.44 9.27 -23.29
C ARG A 79 27.66 10.15 -23.16
N ASP A 80 28.77 9.44 -23.06
CA ASP A 80 30.16 9.88 -23.15
C ASP A 80 30.36 11.07 -24.09
N GLU A 81 31.03 12.09 -23.56
CA GLU A 81 31.78 13.06 -24.35
C GLU A 81 32.92 12.33 -25.08
N HIS A 82 33.02 12.54 -26.39
CA HIS A 82 34.21 12.20 -27.17
C HIS A 82 34.47 13.23 -28.27
#